data_AF-A0A8H8RY49-F1
#
_entry.id   AF-A0A8H8RY49-F1
#
_cell.length_a   1.000
_cell.length_b   1.000
_cell.length_c   1.000
_cell.angle_alpha   90.00
_cell.angle_beta   90.00
_cell.angle_gamma   90.00
#
_symmetry.space_group_name_H-M   'P 1'
#
loop_
_entity.id
_entity.type
_entity.pdbx_description
1 polymer ?
#
loop_
_entity_poly.entity_id
_entity_poly.type
_entity_poly.pdbx_seq_one_letter_code
_entity_poly.pdbx_strand_id
1 'polypeptide(L)'
;MANVESWTVGLNVLSIYSGPLVLQQLAKPLQVIPRLIWSIDLFAFMLALSIGGSNHIYDILSNMLSLLGYYDTCMFVIIFVEHYGFRGGNFANYDLESWDTPSKLPIGFAGDLAFLCGWAGAILGMDETFYIGLLAAKIGDDGGDIGNQLAFVFTITSFYPLR
;
A
#
# COMPACT_ATOMS: atom_id res chain seq x y z
N MET A 1 -1.06 22.68 24.29
CA MET A 1 -2.28 22.47 23.49
C MET A 1 -2.13 23.03 22.07
N ALA A 2 -1.72 24.30 21.88
CA ALA A 2 -1.49 24.89 20.53
C ALA A 2 -0.56 24.09 19.60
N ASN A 3 0.48 23.44 20.13
CA ASN A 3 1.41 22.66 19.31
C ASN A 3 0.81 21.34 18.81
N VAL A 4 -0.14 20.72 19.54
CA VAL A 4 -0.72 19.43 19.12
C VAL A 4 -1.71 19.64 17.97
N GLU A 5 -2.45 20.74 18.01
CA GLU A 5 -3.37 21.10 16.93
C GLU A 5 -2.63 21.47 15.65
N SER A 6 -1.49 22.16 15.74
CA SER A 6 -0.71 22.51 14.54
C SER A 6 -0.14 21.27 13.81
N TRP A 7 0.35 20.26 14.54
CA TRP A 7 0.81 19.00 13.95
C TRP A 7 -0.33 18.21 13.31
N THR A 8 -1.50 18.18 13.96
CA THR A 8 -2.67 17.45 13.46
C THR A 8 -3.18 18.06 12.15
N VAL A 9 -3.23 19.39 12.07
CA VAL A 9 -3.58 20.10 10.84
C VAL A 9 -2.56 19.82 9.74
N GLY A 10 -1.25 19.84 10.06
CA GLY A 10 -0.19 19.54 9.09
C GLY A 10 -0.30 18.14 8.47
N LEU A 11 -0.57 17.11 9.28
CA LEU A 11 -0.73 15.73 8.80
C LEU A 11 -1.95 15.57 7.89
N ASN A 12 -3.07 16.20 8.23
CA ASN A 12 -4.28 16.15 7.39
C ASN A 12 -4.09 16.86 6.06
N VAL A 13 -3.36 17.99 6.04
CA VAL A 13 -3.04 18.70 4.79
C VAL A 13 -2.21 17.81 3.86
N LEU A 14 -1.23 17.07 4.39
CA LEU A 14 -0.43 16.14 3.59
C LEU A 14 -1.29 15.03 2.99
N SER A 15 -2.20 14.43 3.77
CA SER A 15 -3.10 13.38 3.30
C SER A 15 -4.10 13.87 2.24
N ILE A 16 -4.67 15.06 2.42
CA ILE A 16 -5.62 15.67 1.46
C ILE A 16 -4.88 16.16 0.19
N TYR A 17 -3.57 16.42 0.28
CA TYR A 17 -2.75 16.76 -0.88
C TYR A 17 -2.35 15.53 -1.70
N SER A 18 -1.94 14.44 -1.04
CA SER A 18 -1.43 13.24 -1.70
C SER A 18 -2.55 12.43 -2.38
N GLY A 19 -3.72 12.30 -1.75
CA GLY A 19 -4.84 11.53 -2.32
C GLY A 19 -5.28 11.95 -3.73
N PRO A 20 -5.54 13.25 -3.99
CA PRO A 20 -5.89 13.73 -5.33
C PRO A 20 -4.78 13.48 -6.36
N LEU A 21 -3.52 13.58 -5.94
CA LEU A 21 -2.38 13.37 -6.82
C LEU A 21 -2.35 11.92 -7.31
N VAL A 22 -2.60 10.95 -6.41
CA VAL A 22 -2.72 9.53 -6.76
C VAL A 22 -3.89 9.30 -7.74
N LEU A 23 -5.05 9.92 -7.51
CA LEU A 23 -6.21 9.80 -8.41
C LEU A 23 -5.92 10.38 -9.80
N GLN A 24 -5.22 11.52 -9.87
CA GLN A 24 -4.80 12.12 -11.14
C GLN A 24 -3.73 11.27 -11.84
N GLN A 25 -2.84 10.62 -11.10
CA GLN A 25 -1.82 9.73 -11.68
C GLN A 25 -2.39 8.41 -12.19
N LEU A 26 -3.54 7.96 -11.68
CA LEU A 26 -4.14 6.66 -12.02
C LEU A 26 -4.55 6.55 -13.49
N ALA A 27 -5.14 7.61 -14.08
CA ALA A 27 -5.59 7.58 -15.46
C ALA A 27 -5.61 8.98 -16.11
N LYS A 28 -5.24 9.05 -17.40
CA LYS A 28 -5.29 10.27 -18.21
C LYS A 28 -6.64 11.03 -18.15
N PRO A 29 -7.83 10.39 -18.17
CA PRO A 29 -9.09 11.14 -18.02
C PRO A 29 -9.28 11.80 -16.65
N LEU A 30 -8.69 11.25 -15.57
CA LEU A 30 -8.82 11.79 -14.22
C LEU A 30 -7.95 13.06 -14.01
N GLN A 31 -6.93 13.25 -14.86
CA GLN A 31 -6.06 14.44 -14.86
C GLN A 31 -6.77 15.72 -15.31
N VAL A 32 -7.83 15.60 -16.11
CA VAL A 32 -8.57 16.75 -16.66
C VAL A 32 -9.35 17.47 -15.55
N ILE A 33 -9.73 16.76 -14.49
CA ILE A 33 -10.51 17.31 -13.39
C ILE A 33 -9.59 18.15 -12.47
N PRO A 34 -9.94 19.42 -12.19
CA PRO A 34 -9.19 20.27 -11.27
C PRO A 34 -9.00 19.62 -9.90
N ARG A 35 -7.78 19.73 -9.35
CA ARG A 35 -7.39 19.15 -8.06
C ARG A 35 -8.34 19.51 -6.92
N LEU A 36 -8.89 20.72 -6.92
CA LEU A 36 -9.79 21.22 -5.88
C LEU A 36 -11.02 20.30 -5.68
N ILE A 37 -11.58 19.77 -6.78
CA ILE A 37 -12.74 18.88 -6.71
C ILE A 37 -12.36 17.58 -6.00
N TRP A 38 -11.26 16.96 -6.42
CA TRP A 38 -10.73 15.75 -5.77
C TRP A 38 -10.38 15.95 -4.29
N SER A 39 -9.84 17.12 -3.91
CA SER A 39 -9.56 17.44 -2.52
C SER A 39 -10.82 17.58 -1.67
N ILE A 40 -11.89 18.19 -2.21
CA ILE A 40 -13.19 18.30 -1.52
C ILE A 40 -13.83 16.93 -1.36
N ASP A 41 -13.78 16.09 -2.40
CA ASP A 41 -14.34 14.74 -2.36
C ASP A 41 -13.62 13.86 -1.33
N LEU A 42 -12.29 13.89 -1.31
CA LEU A 42 -11.50 13.18 -0.29
C LEU A 42 -11.75 13.71 1.12
N PHE A 43 -11.90 15.02 1.29
CA PHE A 43 -12.28 15.59 2.59
C PHE A 43 -13.66 15.11 3.04
N ALA A 44 -14.65 15.11 2.15
CA ALA A 44 -15.99 14.60 2.44
C ALA A 44 -15.96 13.11 2.82
N PHE A 45 -15.15 12.31 2.13
CA PHE A 45 -14.96 10.89 2.44
C PHE A 45 -14.30 10.66 3.80
N MET A 46 -13.22 11.38 4.11
CA MET A 46 -12.57 11.33 5.43
C MET A 46 -13.53 11.72 6.56
N LEU A 47 -14.36 12.74 6.34
CA LEU A 47 -15.37 13.17 7.30
C LEU A 47 -16.45 12.11 7.51
N ALA A 48 -16.93 11.47 6.44
CA ALA A 48 -17.90 10.38 6.52
C ALA A 48 -17.34 9.18 7.31
N LEU A 49 -16.10 8.78 7.03
CA LEU A 49 -15.41 7.71 7.76
C LEU A 49 -15.20 8.08 9.24
N SER A 50 -14.85 9.33 9.54
CA SER A 50 -14.65 9.79 10.91
C SER A 50 -15.93 9.73 11.74
N ILE A 51 -17.07 10.12 11.16
CA ILE A 51 -18.37 10.03 11.83
C ILE A 51 -18.74 8.54 12.06
N GLY A 52 -18.64 7.70 11.03
CA GLY A 52 -19.00 6.29 11.10
C GLY A 52 -18.07 5.44 11.98
N GLY A 53 -16.78 5.76 12.00
CA GLY A 53 -15.74 5.01 12.72
C GLY A 53 -15.55 5.44 14.18
N SER A 54 -16.21 6.53 14.62
CA SER A 54 -15.97 7.15 15.93
C SER A 54 -16.12 6.22 17.14
N ASN A 55 -16.96 5.19 17.05
CA ASN A 55 -17.21 4.23 18.13
C ASN A 55 -16.23 3.04 18.17
N HIS A 56 -15.47 2.81 17.10
CA HIS A 56 -14.57 1.64 16.95
C HIS A 56 -13.20 2.03 16.40
N ILE A 57 -12.75 3.26 16.66
CA ILE A 57 -11.53 3.85 16.08
C ILE A 57 -10.32 2.94 16.34
N TYR A 58 -10.16 2.44 17.56
CA TYR A 58 -8.98 1.66 17.93
C TYR A 58 -8.89 0.36 17.14
N ASP A 59 -9.97 -0.42 17.10
CA ASP A 59 -10.01 -1.68 16.38
C ASP A 59 -9.78 -1.43 14.88
N ILE A 60 -10.52 -0.48 14.28
CA ILE A 60 -10.37 -0.16 12.86
C ILE A 60 -8.92 0.25 12.54
N LEU A 61 -8.33 1.15 13.34
CA LEU A 61 -6.96 1.60 13.10
C LEU A 61 -5.95 0.48 13.22
N SER A 62 -6.08 -0.39 14.23
CA SER A 62 -5.15 -1.51 14.42
C SER A 62 -5.18 -2.46 13.22
N ASN A 63 -6.38 -2.88 12.80
CA ASN A 63 -6.52 -3.80 11.66
C ASN A 63 -6.08 -3.17 10.33
N MET A 64 -6.43 -1.89 10.10
CA MET A 64 -6.04 -1.19 8.87
C MET A 64 -4.54 -0.97 8.82
N LEU A 65 -3.89 -0.71 9.95
CA LEU A 65 -2.45 -0.50 10.01
C LEU A 65 -1.69 -1.79 9.70
N SER A 66 -2.14 -2.94 10.22
CA SER A 66 -1.57 -4.25 9.88
C SER A 66 -1.72 -4.57 8.39
N LEU A 67 -2.91 -4.37 7.81
CA LEU A 67 -3.15 -4.55 6.37
C LEU A 67 -2.26 -3.64 5.50
N LEU A 68 -2.08 -2.38 5.89
CA LEU A 68 -1.15 -1.46 5.22
C LEU A 68 0.30 -1.96 5.33
N GLY A 69 0.69 -2.52 6.48
CA GLY A 69 2.01 -3.14 6.65
C GLY A 69 2.24 -4.30 5.69
N TYR A 70 1.26 -5.19 5.50
CA TYR A 70 1.37 -6.29 4.55
C TYR A 70 1.51 -5.80 3.10
N TYR A 71 0.70 -4.80 2.74
CA TYR A 71 0.76 -4.14 1.43
C TYR A 71 2.14 -3.52 1.19
N ASP A 72 2.63 -2.73 2.14
CA ASP A 72 3.92 -2.04 2.05
C ASP A 72 5.08 -3.04 1.99
N THR A 73 4.98 -4.16 2.71
CA THR A 73 5.98 -5.24 2.65
C THR A 73 6.06 -5.83 1.24
N CYS A 74 4.92 -6.09 0.59
CA CYS A 74 4.90 -6.59 -0.79
C CYS A 74 5.56 -5.58 -1.75
N MET A 75 5.14 -4.32 -1.68
CA MET A 75 5.66 -3.25 -2.54
C MET A 75 7.16 -3.01 -2.32
N PHE A 76 7.59 -3.01 -1.06
CA PHE A 76 9.00 -2.88 -0.69
C PHE A 76 9.84 -3.99 -1.31
N VAL A 77 9.41 -5.26 -1.19
CA VAL A 77 10.16 -6.40 -1.75
C VAL A 77 10.28 -6.32 -3.25
N ILE A 78 9.20 -6.01 -3.97
CA ILE A 78 9.21 -5.88 -5.43
C ILE A 78 10.20 -4.81 -5.87
N ILE A 79 10.11 -3.61 -5.29
CA ILE A 79 10.99 -2.48 -5.63
C ILE A 79 12.43 -2.79 -5.24
N PHE A 80 12.65 -3.37 -4.07
CA PHE A 80 13.98 -3.73 -3.57
C PHE A 80 14.67 -4.74 -4.49
N VAL A 81 13.98 -5.81 -4.88
CA VAL A 81 14.52 -6.84 -5.77
C VAL A 81 14.73 -6.28 -7.19
N GLU A 82 13.82 -5.46 -7.70
CA GLU A 82 14.01 -4.79 -9.00
C GLU A 82 15.24 -3.88 -8.99
N HIS A 83 15.39 -3.06 -7.95
CA HIS A 83 16.46 -2.08 -7.86
C HIS A 83 17.83 -2.75 -7.63
N TYR A 84 17.94 -3.64 -6.64
CA TYR A 84 19.21 -4.25 -6.27
C TYR A 84 19.53 -5.53 -7.05
N GLY A 85 18.52 -6.36 -7.35
CA GLY A 85 18.70 -7.64 -8.03
C GLY A 85 18.89 -7.49 -9.54
N PHE A 86 17.99 -6.75 -10.21
CA PHE A 86 17.98 -6.67 -11.68
C PHE A 86 18.70 -5.42 -12.22
N ARG A 87 18.61 -4.28 -11.51
CA ARG A 87 19.17 -3.00 -11.97
C ARG A 87 20.52 -2.66 -11.33
N GLY A 88 21.09 -3.57 -10.53
CA GLY A 88 22.42 -3.45 -9.95
C GLY A 88 22.59 -2.26 -8.99
N GLY A 89 21.50 -1.76 -8.40
CA GLY A 89 21.50 -0.65 -7.46
C GLY A 89 21.84 0.72 -8.05
N ASN A 90 21.81 0.87 -9.39
CA ASN A 90 22.15 2.13 -10.04
C ASN A 90 20.90 2.86 -10.54
N PHE A 91 20.65 4.05 -10.01
CA PHE A 91 19.56 4.93 -10.43
C PHE A 91 19.68 5.41 -11.90
N ALA A 92 20.88 5.40 -12.49
CA ALA A 92 21.09 5.71 -13.90
C ALA A 92 20.48 4.66 -14.86
N ASN A 93 20.15 3.47 -14.36
CA ASN A 93 19.48 2.43 -15.14
C ASN A 93 17.94 2.63 -15.22
N TYR A 94 17.43 3.75 -14.70
CA TYR A 94 16.04 4.16 -14.86
C TYR A 94 15.95 5.21 -15.95
N ASP A 95 15.11 4.95 -16.96
CA ASP A 95 14.79 5.95 -17.97
C ASP A 95 13.73 6.91 -17.39
N LEU A 96 14.19 8.05 -16.87
CA LEU A 96 13.34 9.08 -16.30
C LEU A 96 12.64 9.93 -17.36
N GLU A 97 13.09 9.90 -18.61
CA GLU A 97 12.51 10.70 -19.70
C GLU A 97 11.27 10.05 -20.30
N SER A 98 11.13 8.73 -20.15
CA SER A 98 10.03 7.97 -20.74
C SER A 98 8.90 7.56 -19.79
N TRP A 99 8.82 8.18 -18.60
CA TRP A 99 7.85 7.82 -17.57
C TRP A 99 6.37 7.89 -18.00
N ASP A 100 6.01 8.81 -18.93
CA ASP A 100 4.63 8.95 -19.47
C ASP A 100 4.46 8.27 -20.85
N THR A 101 5.38 7.40 -21.26
CA THR A 101 5.27 6.64 -22.51
C THR A 101 4.99 5.17 -22.23
N PRO A 102 3.71 4.71 -22.28
CA PRO A 102 3.34 3.34 -21.95
C PRO A 102 4.12 2.26 -22.71
N SER A 103 4.51 2.54 -23.96
CA SER A 103 5.25 1.60 -24.80
C SER A 103 6.73 1.42 -24.40
N LYS A 104 7.26 2.30 -23.55
CA LYS A 104 8.64 2.25 -23.03
C LYS A 104 8.71 1.69 -21.61
N LEU A 105 7.56 1.47 -20.97
CA LEU A 105 7.48 0.88 -19.63
C LEU A 105 7.57 -0.65 -19.72
N PRO A 106 8.33 -1.31 -18.84
CA PRO A 106 8.34 -2.76 -18.76
C PRO A 106 6.95 -3.29 -18.41
N ILE A 107 6.57 -4.41 -19.00
CA ILE A 107 5.26 -5.02 -18.79
C ILE A 107 5.15 -5.47 -17.32
N GLY A 108 4.22 -4.86 -16.58
CA GLY A 108 4.09 -4.99 -15.12
C GLY A 108 3.58 -6.34 -14.60
N PHE A 109 3.23 -7.29 -15.46
CA PHE A 109 2.61 -8.56 -15.04
C PHE A 109 3.44 -9.35 -14.03
N ALA A 110 4.77 -9.28 -14.11
CA ALA A 110 5.65 -9.94 -13.13
C ALA A 110 5.49 -9.34 -11.72
N GLY A 111 5.41 -8.00 -11.64
CA GLY A 111 5.18 -7.29 -10.38
C GLY A 111 3.76 -7.51 -9.85
N ASP A 112 2.75 -7.43 -10.73
CA ASP A 112 1.35 -7.62 -10.34
C ASP A 112 1.09 -9.03 -9.82
N LEU A 113 1.62 -10.07 -10.49
CA LEU A 113 1.48 -11.46 -10.04
C LEU A 113 2.23 -11.70 -8.73
N ALA A 114 3.44 -11.16 -8.59
CA ALA A 114 4.19 -11.28 -7.34
C ALA A 114 3.48 -10.58 -6.17
N PHE A 115 2.87 -9.42 -6.43
CA PHE A 115 2.05 -8.70 -5.44
C PHE A 115 0.82 -9.51 -5.02
N LEU A 116 0.11 -10.13 -5.98
CA LEU A 116 -1.02 -11.01 -5.67
C LEU A 116 -0.60 -12.25 -4.88
N CYS A 117 0.54 -12.86 -5.22
CA CYS A 117 1.11 -13.97 -4.45
C CYS A 117 1.52 -13.54 -3.04
N GLY A 118 2.11 -12.36 -2.89
CA GLY A 118 2.42 -11.75 -1.58
C GLY A 118 1.19 -11.57 -0.72
N TRP A 119 0.11 -11.03 -1.29
CA TRP A 119 -1.19 -10.89 -0.62
C TRP A 119 -1.81 -12.23 -0.23
N ALA A 120 -1.68 -13.26 -1.08
CA ALA A 120 -2.11 -14.61 -0.70
C ALA A 120 -1.33 -15.11 0.53
N GLY A 121 -0.02 -14.86 0.59
CA GLY A 121 0.81 -15.13 1.78
C GLY A 121 0.35 -14.37 3.02
N ALA A 122 0.08 -13.07 2.88
CA ALA A 122 -0.43 -12.23 3.96
C ALA A 122 -1.77 -12.75 4.52
N ILE A 123 -2.73 -13.05 3.64
CA ILE A 123 -4.05 -13.58 4.03
C ILE A 123 -3.94 -14.92 4.74
N LEU A 124 -2.95 -15.76 4.41
CA LEU A 124 -2.76 -17.03 5.11
C LEU A 124 -2.18 -16.83 6.53
N GLY A 125 -1.41 -15.77 6.76
CA GLY A 125 -0.69 -15.51 8.01
C GLY A 125 -1.22 -14.39 8.88
N MET A 126 -2.21 -13.62 8.42
CA MET A 126 -2.75 -12.50 9.19
C MET A 126 -3.62 -12.97 10.35
N ASP A 127 -3.56 -12.22 11.44
CA ASP A 127 -4.40 -12.41 12.63
C ASP A 127 -5.05 -11.07 12.95
N GLU A 128 -6.23 -10.86 12.38
CA GLU A 128 -6.99 -9.62 12.49
C GLU A 128 -8.31 -9.89 13.19
N THR A 129 -8.88 -8.86 13.81
CA THR A 129 -10.16 -8.97 14.55
C THR A 129 -11.32 -9.48 13.70
N PHE A 130 -11.26 -9.28 12.37
CA PHE A 130 -12.29 -9.72 11.42
C PHE A 130 -11.96 -11.04 10.73
N TYR A 131 -10.71 -11.50 10.78
CA TYR A 131 -10.26 -12.70 10.08
C TYR A 131 -8.93 -13.23 10.62
N ILE A 132 -8.88 -14.54 10.87
CA ILE A 132 -7.67 -15.26 11.26
C ILE A 132 -7.27 -16.22 10.14
N GLY A 133 -6.04 -16.08 9.65
CA GLY A 133 -5.47 -16.91 8.60
C GLY A 133 -5.24 -18.36 9.04
N LEU A 134 -5.27 -19.28 8.06
CA LEU A 134 -5.08 -20.72 8.31
C LEU A 134 -3.73 -21.07 8.94
N LEU A 135 -2.68 -20.28 8.64
CA LEU A 135 -1.35 -20.46 9.22
C LEU A 135 -1.24 -19.74 10.57
N ALA A 136 -1.86 -18.57 10.71
CA ALA A 136 -1.95 -17.86 11.99
C ALA A 136 -2.65 -18.69 13.07
N ALA A 137 -3.77 -19.34 12.72
CA ALA A 137 -4.55 -20.19 13.62
C ALA A 137 -3.82 -21.46 14.10
N LYS A 138 -2.70 -21.81 13.46
CA LYS A 138 -1.87 -22.96 13.87
C LYS A 138 -0.76 -22.56 14.84
N ILE A 139 -0.58 -21.27 15.13
CA ILE A 139 0.48 -20.74 15.95
C ILE A 139 -0.09 -20.36 17.32
N GLY A 140 0.16 -21.19 18.31
CA GLY A 140 -0.33 -20.98 19.68
C GLY A 140 -1.84 -21.21 19.83
N ASP A 141 -2.33 -21.06 21.07
CA ASP A 141 -3.75 -21.23 21.39
C ASP A 141 -4.59 -19.99 20.99
N ASP A 142 -3.96 -18.81 20.95
CA ASP A 142 -4.60 -17.52 20.66
C ASP A 142 -4.34 -16.98 19.24
N GLY A 143 -3.57 -17.70 18.41
CA GLY A 143 -3.14 -17.21 17.09
C GLY A 143 -1.85 -16.39 17.13
N GLY A 144 -1.19 -16.26 15.98
CA GLY A 144 0.01 -15.43 15.83
C GLY A 144 0.12 -14.81 14.45
N ASP A 145 0.10 -13.48 14.40
CA ASP A 145 0.27 -12.71 13.16
C ASP A 145 1.70 -12.90 12.59
N ILE A 146 1.75 -13.55 11.43
CA ILE A 146 2.95 -13.71 10.60
C ILE A 146 2.73 -13.22 9.17
N GLY A 147 1.72 -12.35 8.96
CA GLY A 147 1.30 -11.87 7.64
C GLY A 147 2.42 -11.15 6.89
N ASN A 148 3.20 -10.30 7.57
CA ASN A 148 4.32 -9.59 6.97
C ASN A 148 5.45 -10.53 6.51
N GLN A 149 5.78 -11.54 7.31
CA GLN A 149 6.84 -12.49 7.02
C GLN A 149 6.45 -13.38 5.84
N LEU A 150 5.19 -13.82 5.78
CA LEU A 150 4.68 -14.59 4.64
C LEU A 150 4.55 -13.74 3.38
N ALA A 151 4.08 -12.48 3.50
CA ALA A 151 4.05 -11.52 2.40
C ALA A 151 5.45 -11.35 1.80
N PHE A 152 6.46 -11.16 2.64
CA PHE A 152 7.86 -11.07 2.21
C PHE A 152 8.32 -12.31 1.44
N VAL A 153 8.15 -13.50 2.03
CA VAL A 153 8.62 -14.77 1.43
C VAL A 153 7.88 -15.10 0.13
N PHE A 154 6.57 -14.93 0.09
CA PHE A 154 5.77 -15.23 -1.11
C PHE A 154 6.08 -14.23 -2.22
N THR A 155 6.27 -12.95 -1.89
CA THR A 155 6.62 -11.92 -2.88
C THR A 155 8.01 -12.18 -3.46
N ILE A 156 9.03 -12.46 -2.63
CA ILE A 156 10.39 -12.68 -3.15
C ILE A 156 10.49 -13.96 -3.99
N THR A 157 9.84 -15.04 -3.55
CA THR A 157 9.90 -16.34 -4.24
C THR A 157 9.11 -16.34 -5.54
N SER A 158 8.04 -15.55 -5.65
CA SER A 158 7.29 -15.38 -6.89
C SER A 158 7.95 -14.36 -7.83
N PHE A 159 8.47 -13.25 -7.32
CA PHE A 159 9.03 -12.19 -8.17
C PHE A 159 10.33 -12.62 -8.88
N TYR A 160 11.21 -13.34 -8.20
CA TYR A 160 12.50 -13.77 -8.78
C TYR A 160 12.37 -14.62 -10.06
N PRO A 161 11.51 -15.66 -10.13
CA PRO A 161 11.33 -16.46 -11.34
C PRO A 161 10.44 -15.79 -12.41
N LEU A 162 9.60 -14.82 -12.05
CA LEU A 162 8.70 -14.15 -13.00
C LEU A 162 9.38 -13.02 -13.80
N ARG A 163 10.58 -12.59 -13.40
CA ARG A 163 11.26 -11.39 -13.91
C ARG A 163 12.39 -11.69 -14.88
#